data_AF-A0A497QBS9-F1
#
_entry.id   AF-A0A497QBS9-F1
#
_cell.length_a   1.000
_cell.length_b   1.000
_cell.length_c   1.000
_cell.angle_alpha   90.00
_cell.angle_beta   90.00
_cell.angle_gamma   90.00
#
_symmetry.space_group_name_H-M   'P 1'
#
loop_
_entity.id
_entity.type
_entity.pdbx_description
1 polymer ?
#
loop_
_entity_poly.entity_id
_entity_poly.type
_entity_poly.pdbx_seq_one_letter_code
_entity_poly.pdbx_strand_id
1 'polypeptide(L)'
;CSYVAKVITELLSDTIMIKQLTLEYNVNIPFINYTNAILSTIVGLLIKYSSGNITPSIARAFEGAGKGVTWAFLKKILRGMVNPRVISRFMGYRFRKAAMSPFHASLNYFYTLLTRRARSLLSKVGLSYFDPGPGLIHRHDNYHFRRDEGILFDFIDMFRPVFLHENVRMWLTGTLTNNLFVRYKIGSVGNAYVVSPDGQDVLKRHFSTLLNKKFLTLNGKQSLNTILWRSTRELKHWIDDYSKQFPLFFYILDTTDCRFLIVASKILNLLFYNVKPWMIISNRLSLIADSNSNYINKLKKPKSTRMSIVTV
;
A
#
# COMPACT_ATOMS: atom_id res chain seq x y z
N CYS A 1 -4.01 -9.83 -16.41
CA CYS A 1 -3.63 -8.41 -16.55
C CYS A 1 -3.78 -7.64 -15.22
N SER A 2 -4.99 -7.54 -14.65
CA SER A 2 -5.27 -6.73 -13.44
C SER A 2 -4.40 -7.09 -12.22
N TYR A 3 -4.21 -8.37 -11.94
CA TYR A 3 -3.36 -8.78 -10.82
C TYR A 3 -1.88 -8.40 -11.00
N VAL A 4 -1.37 -8.41 -12.23
CA VAL A 4 0.01 -7.97 -12.51
C VAL A 4 0.13 -6.46 -12.27
N ALA A 5 -0.83 -5.67 -12.73
CA ALA A 5 -0.84 -4.22 -12.49
C ALA A 5 -0.96 -3.90 -10.98
N LYS A 6 -1.76 -4.66 -10.22
CA LYS A 6 -1.85 -4.59 -8.74
C LYS A 6 -0.48 -4.81 -8.10
N VAL A 7 0.20 -5.91 -8.43
CA VAL A 7 1.53 -6.22 -7.88
C VAL A 7 2.55 -5.12 -8.21
N ILE A 8 2.58 -4.65 -9.47
CA ILE A 8 3.49 -3.56 -9.86
C ILE A 8 3.20 -2.28 -9.06
N THR A 9 1.92 -1.93 -8.88
CA THR A 9 1.50 -0.74 -8.12
C THR A 9 2.00 -0.78 -6.68
N GLU A 10 1.90 -1.93 -6.03
CA GLU A 10 2.37 -2.11 -4.66
C GLU A 10 3.88 -2.05 -4.53
N LEU A 11 4.59 -2.67 -5.46
CA LEU A 11 6.04 -2.67 -5.47
C LEU A 11 6.58 -1.26 -5.73
N LEU A 12 5.97 -0.49 -6.64
CA LEU A 12 6.32 0.92 -6.83
C LEU A 12 5.95 1.80 -5.62
N SER A 13 4.87 1.47 -4.90
CA SER A 13 4.52 2.17 -3.66
C SER A 13 5.55 1.90 -2.54
N ASP A 14 6.13 0.70 -2.50
CA ASP A 14 7.21 0.38 -1.58
C ASP A 14 8.50 1.16 -1.90
N THR A 15 8.82 1.41 -3.18
CA THR A 15 10.02 2.22 -3.51
C THR A 15 9.89 3.66 -3.00
N ILE A 16 8.68 4.25 -3.06
CA ILE A 16 8.41 5.55 -2.43
C ILE A 16 8.58 5.46 -0.92
N MET A 17 7.99 4.46 -0.27
CA MET A 17 8.13 4.29 1.18
C MET A 17 9.60 4.19 1.60
N ILE A 18 10.41 3.38 0.90
CA ILE A 18 11.84 3.21 1.19
C ILE A 18 12.58 4.55 1.01
N LYS A 19 12.35 5.25 -0.11
CA LYS A 19 12.93 6.58 -0.34
C LYS A 19 12.57 7.55 0.79
N GLN A 20 11.30 7.64 1.16
CA GLN A 20 10.82 8.55 2.21
C GLN A 20 11.46 8.22 3.56
N LEU A 21 11.47 6.95 3.97
CA LEU A 21 12.14 6.52 5.21
C LEU A 21 13.64 6.84 5.22
N THR A 22 14.33 6.66 4.08
CA THR A 22 15.75 7.02 3.99
C THR A 22 15.98 8.52 4.17
N LEU A 23 15.15 9.36 3.55
CA LEU A 23 15.27 10.82 3.63
C LEU A 23 14.84 11.36 4.99
N GLU A 24 13.71 10.91 5.53
CA GLU A 24 13.15 11.36 6.82
C GLU A 24 14.07 11.04 8.00
N TYR A 25 14.79 9.91 7.95
CA TYR A 25 15.63 9.44 9.06
C TYR A 25 17.13 9.51 8.77
N ASN A 26 17.53 10.22 7.71
CA ASN A 26 18.91 10.37 7.24
C ASN A 26 19.70 9.06 7.31
N VAL A 27 19.08 7.98 6.82
CA VAL A 27 19.65 6.65 6.91
C VAL A 27 20.79 6.56 5.90
N ASN A 28 22.00 6.27 6.35
CA ASN A 28 23.15 6.00 5.47
C ASN A 28 23.05 4.62 4.79
N ILE A 29 21.92 4.38 4.11
CA ILE A 29 21.62 3.17 3.35
C ILE A 29 21.16 3.64 1.97
N PRO A 30 21.84 3.21 0.88
CA PRO A 30 21.49 3.64 -0.47
C PRO A 30 20.15 3.05 -0.89
N PHE A 31 19.07 3.84 -0.76
CA PHE A 31 17.70 3.44 -1.12
C PHE A 31 17.57 3.04 -2.60
N ILE A 32 18.46 3.55 -3.46
CA ILE A 32 18.49 3.23 -4.88
C ILE A 32 18.76 1.73 -5.13
N ASN A 33 19.56 1.07 -4.29
CA ASN A 33 19.83 -0.36 -4.43
C ASN A 33 18.57 -1.21 -4.21
N TYR A 34 17.74 -0.84 -3.24
CA TYR A 34 16.46 -1.51 -2.98
C TYR A 34 15.43 -1.18 -4.05
N THR A 35 15.43 0.07 -4.53
CA THR A 35 14.60 0.50 -5.66
C THR A 35 14.92 -0.36 -6.89
N ASN A 36 16.20 -0.51 -7.24
CA ASN A 36 16.64 -1.32 -8.37
C ASN A 36 16.27 -2.80 -8.19
N ALA A 37 16.43 -3.37 -6.99
CA ALA A 37 16.03 -4.75 -6.73
C ALA A 37 14.50 -4.98 -6.87
N ILE A 38 13.68 -4.01 -6.44
CA ILE A 38 12.24 -4.04 -6.64
C ILE A 38 11.90 -3.91 -8.14
N LEU A 39 12.55 -2.99 -8.87
CA LEU A 39 12.35 -2.83 -10.30
C LEU A 39 12.76 -4.09 -11.09
N SER A 40 13.86 -4.76 -10.71
CA SER A 40 14.25 -6.05 -11.30
C SER A 40 13.20 -7.13 -11.07
N THR A 41 12.53 -7.12 -9.91
CA THR A 41 11.38 -8.02 -9.64
C THR A 41 10.22 -7.72 -10.58
N ILE A 42 9.93 -6.44 -10.84
CA ILE A 42 8.90 -6.01 -11.80
C ILE A 42 9.26 -6.41 -13.23
N VAL A 43 10.53 -6.26 -13.64
CA VAL A 43 11.02 -6.71 -14.95
C VAL A 43 10.75 -8.21 -15.12
N GLY A 44 11.14 -9.04 -14.15
CA GLY A 44 10.91 -10.48 -14.20
C GLY A 44 9.42 -10.85 -14.30
N LEU A 45 8.56 -10.14 -13.57
CA LEU A 45 7.11 -10.31 -13.64
C LEU A 45 6.57 -9.96 -15.04
N LEU A 46 7.03 -8.87 -15.65
CA LEU A 46 6.62 -8.43 -16.99
C LEU A 46 7.13 -9.37 -18.09
N ILE A 47 8.32 -9.95 -17.93
CA ILE A 47 8.82 -11.00 -18.84
C ILE A 47 7.90 -12.22 -18.79
N LYS A 48 7.56 -12.71 -17.59
CA LYS A 48 6.62 -13.85 -17.42
C LYS A 48 5.24 -13.55 -17.99
N TYR A 49 4.76 -12.32 -17.83
CA TYR A 49 3.50 -11.89 -18.44
C TYR A 49 3.58 -11.93 -19.98
N SER A 50 4.65 -11.38 -20.55
CA SER A 50 4.83 -11.27 -22.01
C SER A 50 5.02 -12.63 -22.67
N SER A 51 5.60 -13.60 -21.94
CA SER A 51 5.76 -14.97 -22.42
C SER A 51 4.49 -15.83 -22.32
N GLY A 52 3.35 -15.25 -21.91
CA GLY A 52 2.09 -15.98 -21.68
C GLY A 52 2.10 -16.93 -20.46
N ASN A 53 3.21 -17.02 -19.72
CA ASN A 53 3.38 -17.95 -18.60
C ASN A 53 3.15 -17.24 -17.27
N ILE A 54 1.95 -16.69 -17.10
CA ILE A 54 1.61 -15.89 -15.94
C ILE A 54 0.32 -16.38 -15.28
N THR A 55 0.43 -16.79 -14.02
CA THR A 55 -0.70 -17.20 -13.18
C THR A 55 -0.78 -16.32 -11.93
N PRO A 56 -1.90 -16.32 -11.19
CA PRO A 56 -1.97 -15.65 -9.89
C PRO A 56 -0.89 -16.12 -8.90
N SER A 57 -0.55 -17.41 -8.90
CA SER A 57 0.51 -17.98 -8.05
C SER A 57 1.89 -17.41 -8.41
N ILE A 58 2.21 -17.35 -9.70
CA ILE A 58 3.47 -16.74 -10.18
C ILE A 58 3.51 -15.25 -9.79
N ALA A 59 2.43 -14.50 -10.01
CA ALA A 59 2.37 -13.09 -9.61
C ALA A 59 2.57 -12.89 -8.10
N ARG A 60 1.96 -13.75 -7.27
CA ARG A 60 2.14 -13.77 -5.81
C ARG A 60 3.59 -14.08 -5.41
N ALA A 61 4.29 -14.92 -6.16
CA ALA A 61 5.72 -15.19 -5.91
C ALA A 61 6.58 -13.94 -6.16
N PHE A 62 6.31 -13.18 -7.24
CA PHE A 62 6.99 -11.91 -7.51
C PHE A 62 6.63 -10.82 -6.50
N GLU A 63 5.36 -10.73 -6.09
CA GLU A 63 4.95 -9.88 -4.97
C GLU A 63 5.74 -10.21 -3.70
N GLY A 64 5.82 -11.49 -3.33
CA GLY A 64 6.59 -11.95 -2.18
C GLY A 64 8.07 -11.62 -2.27
N ALA A 65 8.69 -11.80 -3.44
CA ALA A 65 10.09 -11.45 -3.69
C ALA A 65 10.34 -9.94 -3.51
N GLY A 66 9.51 -9.09 -4.10
CA GLY A 66 9.62 -7.64 -3.99
C GLY A 66 9.35 -7.15 -2.56
N LYS A 67 8.34 -7.69 -1.87
CA LYS A 67 8.09 -7.42 -0.45
C LYS A 67 9.26 -7.90 0.43
N GLY A 68 9.94 -8.98 0.05
CA GLY A 68 11.16 -9.45 0.70
C GLY A 68 12.27 -8.40 0.71
N VAL A 69 12.45 -7.67 -0.41
CA VAL A 69 13.39 -6.54 -0.51
C VAL A 69 12.99 -5.41 0.45
N THR A 70 11.70 -5.05 0.49
CA THR A 70 11.16 -4.06 1.43
C THR A 70 11.45 -4.46 2.88
N TRP A 71 11.20 -5.71 3.26
CA TRP A 71 11.49 -6.20 4.61
C TRP A 71 12.99 -6.24 4.93
N ALA A 72 13.85 -6.54 3.95
CA ALA A 72 15.30 -6.48 4.13
C ALA A 72 15.77 -5.06 4.44
N PHE A 73 15.21 -4.04 3.76
CA PHE A 73 15.46 -2.63 4.10
C PHE A 73 14.98 -2.31 5.53
N LEU A 74 13.75 -2.67 5.86
CA LEU A 74 13.16 -2.39 7.18
C LEU A 74 13.95 -3.02 8.33
N LYS A 75 14.46 -4.24 8.16
CA LYS A 75 15.33 -4.91 9.15
C LYS A 75 16.58 -4.09 9.46
N LYS A 76 17.18 -3.43 8.46
CA LYS A 76 18.38 -2.61 8.67
C LYS A 76 18.06 -1.33 9.44
N ILE A 77 16.99 -0.64 9.10
CA ILE A 77 16.65 0.63 9.77
C ILE A 77 16.10 0.42 11.18
N LEU A 78 15.39 -0.69 11.43
CA LEU A 78 14.78 -1.00 12.73
C LEU A 78 15.65 -1.90 13.63
N ARG A 79 16.93 -2.12 13.28
CA ARG A 79 17.94 -2.82 14.11
C ARG A 79 17.44 -4.10 14.78
N GLY A 80 16.69 -4.94 14.04
CA GLY A 80 16.21 -6.23 14.55
C GLY A 80 14.83 -6.25 15.24
N MET A 81 14.12 -5.12 15.37
CA MET A 81 12.72 -5.10 15.87
C MET A 81 11.74 -5.85 14.95
N VAL A 82 12.17 -6.13 13.71
CA VAL A 82 11.41 -6.83 12.67
C VAL A 82 11.79 -8.31 12.64
N ASN A 83 11.00 -9.14 13.34
CA ASN A 83 11.06 -10.58 13.19
C ASN A 83 9.77 -11.11 12.52
N PRO A 84 9.76 -11.38 11.20
CA PRO A 84 8.55 -11.55 10.38
C PRO A 84 7.77 -12.85 10.60
N ARG A 85 8.04 -13.59 11.69
CA ARG A 85 7.29 -14.82 11.98
C ARG A 85 5.87 -14.47 12.46
N VAL A 86 4.90 -14.72 11.59
CA VAL A 86 3.47 -14.60 11.88
C VAL A 86 3.01 -15.80 12.72
N ILE A 87 2.69 -15.59 14.00
CA ILE A 87 2.29 -16.65 14.95
C ILE A 87 1.00 -17.34 14.53
N SER A 88 0.07 -16.61 13.91
CA SER A 88 -1.27 -17.11 13.58
C SER A 88 -1.27 -18.31 12.63
N ARG A 89 -0.20 -18.50 11.84
CA ARG A 89 -0.05 -19.67 10.97
C ARG A 89 0.23 -20.97 11.75
N PHE A 90 0.74 -20.85 12.98
CA PHE A 90 1.24 -21.98 13.77
C PHE A 90 0.34 -22.35 14.95
N MET A 91 -0.61 -21.49 15.34
CA MET A 91 -1.25 -21.61 16.67
C MET A 91 -2.78 -21.45 16.70
N GLY A 92 -3.42 -21.28 15.54
CA GLY A 92 -4.89 -21.24 15.43
C GLY A 92 -5.53 -19.86 15.66
N TYR A 93 -6.87 -19.81 15.56
CA TYR A 93 -7.67 -18.57 15.49
C TYR A 93 -7.48 -17.64 16.71
N ARG A 94 -7.30 -18.22 17.91
CA ARG A 94 -7.16 -17.48 19.18
C ARG A 94 -5.94 -16.55 19.22
N PHE A 95 -4.92 -16.79 18.39
CA PHE A 95 -3.71 -15.96 18.31
C PHE A 95 -3.65 -15.08 17.04
N ARG A 96 -4.75 -14.91 16.30
CA ARG A 96 -4.78 -14.07 15.07
C ARG A 96 -4.33 -12.63 15.28
N LYS A 97 -4.44 -12.10 16.51
CA LYS A 97 -4.03 -10.73 16.86
C LYS A 97 -2.62 -10.65 17.46
N ALA A 98 -1.97 -11.79 17.69
CA ALA A 98 -0.66 -11.85 18.32
C ALA A 98 0.46 -11.94 17.27
N ALA A 99 1.63 -11.39 17.59
CA ALA A 99 2.81 -11.47 16.74
C ALA A 99 4.09 -11.72 17.56
N MET A 100 5.15 -12.21 16.92
CA MET A 100 6.42 -12.52 17.61
C MET A 100 7.21 -11.27 18.03
N SER A 101 6.82 -10.08 17.55
CA SER A 101 7.37 -8.82 18.02
C SER A 101 6.29 -7.75 18.19
N PRO A 102 6.48 -6.80 19.13
CA PRO A 102 5.62 -5.62 19.27
C PRO A 102 5.43 -4.84 17.96
N PHE A 103 6.48 -4.75 17.14
CA PHE A 103 6.41 -4.12 15.82
C PHE A 103 5.36 -4.76 14.91
N HIS A 104 5.35 -6.09 14.83
CA HIS A 104 4.37 -6.80 14.02
C HIS A 104 2.98 -6.80 14.66
N ALA A 105 2.89 -6.77 15.99
CA ALA A 105 1.61 -6.68 16.69
C ALA A 105 0.90 -5.35 16.40
N SER A 106 1.65 -4.23 16.42
CA SER A 106 1.14 -2.90 16.04
C SER A 106 0.76 -2.83 14.56
N LEU A 107 1.60 -3.37 13.67
CA LEU A 107 1.30 -3.41 12.24
C LEU A 107 0.05 -4.25 11.93
N ASN A 108 -0.09 -5.43 12.55
CA ASN A 108 -1.28 -6.27 12.40
C ASN A 108 -2.54 -5.55 12.89
N TYR A 109 -2.43 -4.75 13.96
CA TYR A 109 -3.54 -3.95 14.44
C TYR A 109 -3.91 -2.85 13.46
N PHE A 110 -2.94 -2.12 12.87
CA PHE A 110 -3.21 -1.17 11.80
C PHE A 110 -3.90 -1.81 10.60
N TYR A 111 -3.44 -2.97 10.15
CA TYR A 111 -4.08 -3.69 9.06
C TYR A 111 -5.48 -4.20 9.44
N THR A 112 -5.73 -4.51 10.71
CA THR A 112 -7.08 -4.82 11.20
C THR A 112 -8.00 -3.61 11.10
N LEU A 113 -7.53 -2.42 11.49
CA LEU A 113 -8.29 -1.16 11.34
C LEU A 113 -8.58 -0.85 9.85
N LEU A 114 -7.58 -0.99 8.99
CA LEU A 114 -7.74 -0.82 7.53
C LEU A 114 -8.77 -1.80 6.97
N THR A 115 -8.67 -3.08 7.34
CA THR A 115 -9.59 -4.13 6.90
C THR A 115 -11.02 -3.82 7.32
N ARG A 116 -11.25 -3.40 8.58
CA ARG A 116 -12.58 -2.99 9.07
C ARG A 116 -13.12 -1.78 8.31
N ARG A 117 -12.27 -0.78 8.05
CA ARG A 117 -12.67 0.40 7.28
C ARG A 117 -13.04 0.01 5.85
N ALA A 118 -12.23 -0.78 5.18
CA ALA A 118 -12.49 -1.25 3.82
C ALA A 118 -13.80 -2.05 3.75
N ARG A 119 -14.04 -3.00 4.66
CA ARG A 119 -15.32 -3.74 4.72
C ARG A 119 -16.54 -2.83 4.87
N SER A 120 -16.45 -1.84 5.75
CA SER A 120 -17.53 -0.85 5.93
C SER A 120 -17.80 -0.08 4.63
N LEU A 121 -16.76 0.27 3.86
CA LEU A 121 -16.94 0.95 2.58
C LEU A 121 -17.47 0.00 1.49
N LEU A 122 -17.00 -1.24 1.44
CA LEU A 122 -17.46 -2.27 0.49
C LEU A 122 -18.95 -2.58 0.70
N SER A 123 -19.38 -2.69 1.96
CA SER A 123 -20.79 -2.85 2.32
C SER A 123 -21.67 -1.69 1.84
N LYS A 124 -21.16 -0.45 1.85
CA LYS A 124 -21.90 0.71 1.34
C LYS A 124 -22.10 0.71 -0.17
N VAL A 125 -21.30 -0.05 -0.91
CA VAL A 125 -21.46 -0.22 -2.37
C VAL A 125 -22.10 -1.56 -2.74
N GLY A 126 -22.74 -2.23 -1.77
CA GLY A 126 -23.52 -3.45 -2.00
C GLY A 126 -22.73 -4.76 -2.00
N LEU A 127 -21.46 -4.76 -1.59
CA LEU A 127 -20.69 -6.00 -1.40
C LEU A 127 -20.88 -6.55 0.01
N SER A 128 -20.78 -7.87 0.20
CA SER A 128 -20.91 -8.47 1.52
C SER A 128 -19.79 -8.03 2.46
N TYR A 129 -20.15 -7.68 3.70
CA TYR A 129 -19.18 -7.29 4.73
C TYR A 129 -18.26 -8.45 5.13
N PHE A 130 -18.79 -9.68 5.17
CA PHE A 130 -18.07 -10.86 5.66
C PHE A 130 -17.49 -11.73 4.55
N ASP A 131 -18.00 -11.59 3.33
CA ASP A 131 -17.66 -12.46 2.19
C ASP A 131 -17.69 -11.66 0.88
N PRO A 132 -16.77 -10.69 0.72
CA PRO A 132 -16.79 -9.79 -0.44
C PRO A 132 -16.44 -10.50 -1.75
N GLY A 133 -15.94 -11.75 -1.70
CA GLY A 133 -15.74 -12.61 -2.85
C GLY A 133 -14.27 -12.89 -3.19
N PRO A 134 -14.06 -13.68 -4.26
CA PRO A 134 -12.75 -14.20 -4.64
C PRO A 134 -11.77 -13.12 -5.07
N GLY A 135 -10.52 -13.30 -4.68
CA GLY A 135 -9.43 -12.41 -5.05
C GLY A 135 -8.85 -12.64 -6.44
N LEU A 136 -8.16 -11.60 -6.91
CA LEU A 136 -7.22 -11.61 -8.01
C LEU A 136 -6.02 -12.54 -7.73
N ILE A 137 -5.32 -12.33 -6.61
CA ILE A 137 -4.16 -13.15 -6.19
C ILE A 137 -4.35 -13.77 -4.82
N HIS A 138 -5.17 -13.20 -3.95
CA HIS A 138 -5.52 -13.84 -2.69
C HIS A 138 -6.63 -14.85 -2.94
N ARG A 139 -6.27 -16.14 -3.01
CA ARG A 139 -7.22 -17.25 -3.07
C ARG A 139 -7.05 -18.08 -1.82
N HIS A 140 -8.15 -18.32 -1.11
CA HIS A 140 -8.17 -19.33 -0.06
C HIS A 140 -8.40 -20.68 -0.74
N ASP A 141 -7.30 -21.35 -1.09
CA ASP A 141 -7.31 -22.61 -1.85
C ASP A 141 -7.97 -23.80 -1.10
N ASN A 142 -8.47 -23.58 0.13
CA ASN A 142 -9.22 -24.56 0.89
C ASN A 142 -10.72 -24.31 0.74
N TYR A 143 -11.37 -25.13 -0.09
CA TYR A 143 -12.82 -25.22 -0.34
C TYR A 143 -13.71 -25.37 0.92
N HIS A 144 -13.13 -25.49 2.12
CA HIS A 144 -13.85 -25.69 3.38
C HIS A 144 -14.11 -24.41 4.19
N PHE A 145 -13.61 -23.24 3.75
CA PHE A 145 -13.97 -21.97 4.39
C PHE A 145 -15.19 -21.35 3.69
N ARG A 146 -16.29 -21.21 4.44
CA ARG A 146 -17.55 -20.57 4.00
C ARG A 146 -17.44 -19.05 3.68
N ARG A 147 -16.24 -18.48 3.60
CA ARG A 147 -16.00 -17.04 3.36
C ARG A 147 -14.75 -16.85 2.50
N ASP A 148 -14.91 -16.24 1.34
CA ASP A 148 -13.80 -15.80 0.49
C ASP A 148 -13.61 -14.29 0.64
N GLU A 149 -12.49 -13.94 1.26
CA GLU A 149 -12.11 -12.54 1.52
C GLU A 149 -10.99 -12.08 0.60
N GLY A 150 -10.71 -12.85 -0.47
CA GLY A 150 -9.61 -12.61 -1.38
C GLY A 150 -9.62 -11.21 -1.98
N ILE A 151 -10.78 -10.75 -2.46
CA ILE A 151 -10.87 -9.43 -3.10
C ILE A 151 -10.62 -8.28 -2.13
N LEU A 152 -11.00 -8.47 -0.85
CA LEU A 152 -10.73 -7.49 0.20
C LEU A 152 -9.23 -7.38 0.45
N PHE A 153 -8.51 -8.50 0.50
CA PHE A 153 -7.07 -8.49 0.70
C PHE A 153 -6.34 -7.86 -0.50
N ASP A 154 -6.74 -8.22 -1.72
CA ASP A 154 -6.20 -7.60 -2.94
C ASP A 154 -6.46 -6.10 -3.01
N PHE A 155 -7.63 -5.66 -2.54
CA PHE A 155 -7.98 -4.24 -2.49
C PHE A 155 -7.14 -3.46 -1.47
N ILE A 156 -6.99 -3.97 -0.25
CA ILE A 156 -6.29 -3.24 0.83
C ILE A 156 -4.78 -3.24 0.67
N ASP A 157 -4.19 -4.21 -0.04
CA ASP A 157 -2.74 -4.35 -0.18
C ASP A 157 -2.07 -3.11 -0.77
N MET A 158 -2.71 -2.47 -1.76
CA MET A 158 -2.23 -1.22 -2.35
C MET A 158 -2.12 -0.07 -1.34
N PHE A 159 -2.90 -0.11 -0.26
CA PHE A 159 -2.88 0.89 0.80
C PHE A 159 -1.94 0.55 1.95
N ARG A 160 -1.50 -0.72 2.08
CA ARG A 160 -0.62 -1.18 3.16
C ARG A 160 0.69 -0.40 3.28
N PRO A 161 1.38 0.05 2.20
CA PRO A 161 2.60 0.86 2.31
C PRO A 161 2.43 2.12 3.15
N VAL A 162 1.25 2.77 3.12
CA VAL A 162 0.96 3.97 3.93
C VAL A 162 1.03 3.65 5.43
N PHE A 163 0.41 2.54 5.84
CA PHE A 163 0.34 2.13 7.24
C PHE A 163 1.65 1.50 7.72
N LEU A 164 2.36 0.80 6.83
CA LEU A 164 3.70 0.30 7.12
C LEU A 164 4.66 1.46 7.37
N HIS A 165 4.64 2.48 6.53
CA HIS A 165 5.45 3.68 6.72
C HIS A 165 5.17 4.33 8.09
N GLU A 166 3.90 4.55 8.41
CA GLU A 166 3.51 5.14 9.69
C GLU A 166 3.96 4.29 10.89
N ASN A 167 3.80 2.97 10.80
CA ASN A 167 4.24 2.07 11.86
C ASN A 167 5.75 2.20 12.09
N VAL A 168 6.55 2.18 11.03
CA VAL A 168 8.00 2.39 11.11
C VAL A 168 8.32 3.74 11.76
N ARG A 169 7.66 4.81 11.33
CA ARG A 169 7.82 6.15 11.90
C ARG A 169 7.53 6.19 13.39
N MET A 170 6.44 5.58 13.84
CA MET A 170 6.08 5.53 15.25
C MET A 170 7.11 4.77 16.10
N TRP A 171 7.72 3.72 15.56
CA TRP A 171 8.80 2.99 16.23
C TRP A 171 10.11 3.79 16.28
N LEU A 172 10.49 4.45 15.18
CA LEU A 172 11.73 5.25 15.13
C LEU A 172 11.66 6.52 15.98
N THR A 173 10.46 7.10 16.15
CA THR A 173 10.24 8.30 16.96
C THR A 173 9.94 8.00 18.44
N GLY A 174 9.86 6.72 18.83
CA GLY A 174 9.51 6.32 20.19
C GLY A 174 8.03 6.57 20.57
N THR A 175 7.16 6.85 19.60
CA THR A 175 5.70 6.92 19.83
C THR A 175 5.15 5.56 20.23
N LEU A 176 5.70 4.47 19.67
CA LEU A 176 5.44 3.10 20.11
C LEU A 176 6.61 2.58 20.93
N THR A 177 6.30 2.11 22.13
CA THR A 177 7.24 1.53 23.09
C THR A 177 6.71 0.19 23.61
N ASN A 178 7.59 -0.66 24.14
CA ASN A 178 7.24 -2.03 24.53
C ASN A 178 6.14 -2.12 25.61
N ASN A 179 5.96 -1.10 26.45
CA ASN A 179 4.90 -1.02 27.46
C ASN A 179 3.48 -0.89 26.87
N LEU A 180 3.34 -0.53 25.59
CA LEU A 180 2.05 -0.51 24.88
C LEU A 180 1.61 -1.89 24.36
N PHE A 181 2.28 -2.95 24.82
CA PHE A 181 2.06 -4.31 24.38
C PHE A 181 2.01 -5.26 25.57
N VAL A 182 1.04 -6.17 25.54
CA VAL A 182 0.98 -7.29 26.46
C VAL A 182 1.80 -8.44 25.88
N ARG A 183 2.73 -8.94 26.68
CA ARG A 183 3.60 -10.07 26.33
C ARG A 183 3.06 -11.36 26.97
N TYR A 184 2.87 -12.38 26.15
CA TYR A 184 2.50 -13.73 26.55
C TYR A 184 3.65 -14.68 26.23
N LYS A 185 4.06 -15.52 27.19
CA LYS A 185 4.99 -16.61 26.92
C LYS A 185 4.22 -17.80 26.36
N ILE A 186 4.64 -18.29 25.21
CA ILE A 186 4.05 -19.45 24.55
C ILE A 186 5.10 -20.56 24.50
N GLY A 187 5.06 -21.45 25.49
CA GLY A 187 5.82 -22.72 25.53
C GLY A 187 7.20 -22.63 24.87
N SER A 188 7.45 -23.52 23.90
CA SER A 188 8.67 -23.58 23.08
C SER A 188 8.67 -22.61 21.89
N VAL A 189 7.56 -21.93 21.58
CA VAL A 189 7.43 -21.00 20.43
C VAL A 189 8.07 -19.65 20.75
N GLY A 190 8.13 -19.27 22.02
CA GLY A 190 8.74 -18.03 22.49
C GLY A 190 7.71 -17.01 22.97
N ASN A 191 7.98 -15.71 22.76
CA ASN A 191 7.08 -14.65 23.20
C ASN A 191 6.11 -14.23 22.09
N ALA A 192 4.85 -14.03 22.46
CA ALA A 192 3.83 -13.44 21.63
C ALA A 192 3.38 -12.09 22.22
N TYR A 193 3.14 -11.12 21.35
CA TYR A 193 2.78 -9.77 21.72
C TYR A 193 1.42 -9.42 21.13
N VAL A 194 0.58 -8.77 21.95
CA VAL A 194 -0.70 -8.18 21.54
C VAL A 194 -0.70 -6.73 21.99
N VAL A 195 -1.32 -5.84 21.21
CA VAL A 195 -1.43 -4.43 21.57
C VAL A 195 -2.31 -4.26 22.82
N SER A 196 -1.80 -3.58 23.86
CA SER A 196 -2.57 -3.26 25.07
C SER A 196 -3.70 -2.27 24.75
N PRO A 197 -4.71 -2.08 25.63
CA PRO A 197 -5.76 -1.08 25.43
C PRO A 197 -5.20 0.33 25.12
N ASP A 198 -4.22 0.81 25.90
CA ASP A 198 -3.59 2.12 25.66
C ASP A 198 -2.88 2.17 24.30
N GLY A 199 -2.17 1.10 23.94
CA GLY A 199 -1.53 0.99 22.63
C GLY A 199 -2.56 1.00 21.48
N GLN A 200 -3.72 0.40 21.69
CA GLN A 200 -4.80 0.42 20.72
C GLN A 200 -5.34 1.83 20.51
N ASP A 201 -5.46 2.62 21.57
CA ASP A 201 -5.96 4.00 21.47
C ASP A 201 -4.93 4.93 20.82
N VAL A 202 -3.63 4.73 21.06
CA VAL A 202 -2.56 5.37 20.28
C VAL A 202 -2.70 5.03 18.80
N LEU A 203 -2.79 3.74 18.44
CA LEU A 203 -2.90 3.30 17.04
C LEU A 203 -4.19 3.80 16.37
N LYS A 204 -5.34 3.83 17.05
CA LYS A 204 -6.60 4.37 16.51
C LYS A 204 -6.51 5.86 16.20
N ARG A 205 -5.85 6.65 17.07
CA ARG A 205 -5.62 8.07 16.83
C ARG A 205 -4.75 8.28 15.59
N HIS A 206 -3.63 7.57 15.49
CA HIS A 206 -2.76 7.64 14.31
C HIS A 206 -3.45 7.15 13.03
N PHE A 207 -4.27 6.10 13.11
CA PHE A 207 -5.08 5.63 12.00
C PHE A 207 -6.03 6.72 11.50
N SER A 208 -6.70 7.42 12.41
CA SER A 208 -7.61 8.53 12.09
C SER A 208 -6.86 9.71 11.46
N THR A 209 -5.66 10.03 11.95
CA THR A 209 -4.79 11.05 11.35
C THR A 209 -4.36 10.64 9.93
N LEU A 210 -3.97 9.39 9.71
CA LEU A 210 -3.62 8.88 8.38
C LEU A 210 -4.78 8.94 7.40
N LEU A 211 -6.01 8.64 7.85
CA LEU A 211 -7.20 8.75 7.00
C LEU A 211 -7.42 10.18 6.47
N ASN A 212 -6.98 11.19 7.21
CA ASN A 212 -7.06 12.59 6.80
C ASN A 212 -5.81 13.11 6.06
N LYS A 213 -4.68 12.39 6.12
CA LYS A 213 -3.46 12.73 5.38
C LYS A 213 -3.75 12.71 3.88
N LYS A 214 -3.20 13.69 3.16
CA LYS A 214 -3.44 13.85 1.72
C LYS A 214 -2.31 13.28 0.87
N PHE A 215 -2.67 12.61 -0.22
CA PHE A 215 -1.78 11.95 -1.17
C PHE A 215 -2.10 12.43 -2.59
N LEU A 216 -1.09 12.42 -3.46
CA LEU A 216 -1.25 12.79 -4.86
C LEU A 216 -1.94 11.67 -5.63
N THR A 217 -2.98 12.01 -6.40
CA THR A 217 -3.71 11.06 -7.24
C THR A 217 -4.00 11.68 -8.61
N LEU A 218 -4.66 10.92 -9.49
CA LEU A 218 -5.19 11.40 -10.78
C LEU A 218 -6.17 12.57 -10.63
N ASN A 219 -6.79 12.70 -9.46
CA ASN A 219 -7.81 13.69 -9.17
C ASN A 219 -7.28 14.80 -8.27
N GLY A 220 -5.97 15.03 -8.34
CA GLY A 220 -5.25 15.94 -7.45
C GLY A 220 -5.01 15.35 -6.06
N LYS A 221 -4.69 16.24 -5.12
CA LYS A 221 -4.29 15.88 -3.74
C LYS A 221 -5.52 15.62 -2.87
N GLN A 222 -5.75 14.35 -2.50
CA GLN A 222 -6.95 13.91 -1.77
C GLN A 222 -6.59 13.21 -0.46
N SER A 223 -7.45 13.27 0.56
CA SER A 223 -7.27 12.50 1.80
C SER A 223 -7.35 11.00 1.54
N LEU A 224 -6.61 10.20 2.30
CA LEU A 224 -6.64 8.74 2.19
C LEU A 224 -8.06 8.17 2.31
N ASN A 225 -8.89 8.74 3.18
CA ASN A 225 -10.28 8.31 3.34
C ASN A 225 -11.12 8.54 2.08
N THR A 226 -10.92 9.68 1.40
CA THR A 226 -11.60 9.97 0.13
C THR A 226 -11.11 9.06 -0.98
N ILE A 227 -9.80 8.76 -1.00
CA ILE A 227 -9.21 7.82 -1.95
C ILE A 227 -9.78 6.42 -1.72
N LEU A 228 -9.79 5.92 -0.49
CA LEU A 228 -10.37 4.62 -0.13
C LEU A 228 -11.84 4.52 -0.56
N TRP A 229 -12.64 5.55 -0.28
CA TRP A 229 -14.04 5.58 -0.69
C TRP A 229 -14.20 5.51 -2.21
N ARG A 230 -13.43 6.33 -2.94
CA ARG A 230 -13.47 6.33 -4.40
C ARG A 230 -13.01 4.99 -4.99
N SER A 231 -11.89 4.45 -4.52
CA SER A 231 -11.38 3.17 -4.97
C SER A 231 -12.35 2.01 -4.65
N THR A 232 -13.14 2.12 -3.57
CA THR A 232 -14.21 1.16 -3.28
C THR A 232 -15.32 1.21 -4.35
N ARG A 233 -15.73 2.41 -4.77
CA ARG A 233 -16.70 2.57 -5.87
C ARG A 233 -16.14 2.06 -7.19
N GLU A 234 -14.89 2.39 -7.49
CA GLU A 234 -14.18 1.89 -8.68
C GLU A 234 -14.07 0.36 -8.66
N LEU A 235 -13.86 -0.25 -7.50
CA LEU A 235 -13.89 -1.71 -7.35
C LEU A 235 -15.26 -2.29 -7.68
N LYS A 236 -16.35 -1.70 -7.17
CA LYS A 236 -17.71 -2.15 -7.49
C LYS A 236 -18.00 -2.06 -8.99
N HIS A 237 -17.65 -0.94 -9.61
CA HIS A 237 -17.79 -0.79 -11.07
C HIS A 237 -16.97 -1.81 -11.85
N TRP A 238 -15.79 -2.17 -11.38
CA TRP A 238 -14.98 -3.23 -12.00
C TRP A 238 -15.57 -4.63 -11.82
N ILE A 239 -16.19 -4.91 -10.68
CA ILE A 239 -16.90 -6.18 -10.44
C ILE A 239 -18.13 -6.29 -11.36
N ASP A 240 -18.86 -5.18 -11.54
CA ASP A 240 -20.04 -5.12 -12.42
C ASP A 240 -19.67 -5.20 -13.89
N ASP A 241 -18.50 -4.67 -14.27
CA ASP A 241 -17.99 -4.64 -15.64
C ASP A 241 -16.47 -4.84 -15.66
N TYR A 242 -16.06 -6.10 -15.90
CA TYR A 242 -14.64 -6.48 -15.98
C TYR A 242 -13.88 -5.85 -17.16
N SER A 243 -14.55 -5.16 -18.08
CA SER A 243 -13.88 -4.34 -19.09
C SER A 243 -13.24 -3.07 -18.49
N LYS A 244 -13.74 -2.62 -17.32
CA LYS A 244 -13.15 -1.52 -16.58
C LYS A 244 -11.81 -1.93 -15.98
N GLN A 245 -11.06 -0.95 -15.51
CA GLN A 245 -9.79 -1.18 -14.84
C GLN A 245 -10.02 -1.44 -13.34
N PHE A 246 -9.34 -2.45 -12.81
CA PHE A 246 -9.24 -2.64 -11.35
C PHE A 246 -8.66 -1.37 -10.71
N PRO A 247 -9.20 -0.89 -9.58
CA PRO A 247 -8.70 0.32 -8.94
C PRO A 247 -7.24 0.17 -8.55
N LEU A 248 -6.43 1.18 -8.84
CA LEU A 248 -5.02 1.22 -8.46
C LEU A 248 -4.77 2.43 -7.56
N PHE A 249 -4.00 2.27 -6.50
CA PHE A 249 -3.55 3.37 -5.65
C PHE A 249 -2.04 3.32 -5.49
N PHE A 250 -1.36 4.40 -5.86
CA PHE A 250 0.07 4.56 -5.63
C PHE A 250 0.29 5.39 -4.36
N TYR A 251 1.18 4.92 -3.48
CA TYR A 251 1.63 5.71 -2.37
C TYR A 251 2.55 6.84 -2.85
N ILE A 252 1.97 8.00 -3.17
CA ILE A 252 2.67 9.20 -3.66
C ILE A 252 2.27 10.40 -2.80
N LEU A 253 3.23 11.07 -2.16
CA LEU A 253 2.93 12.23 -1.32
C LEU A 253 2.78 13.53 -2.13
N ASP A 254 3.61 13.67 -3.17
CA ASP A 254 3.71 14.87 -3.98
C ASP A 254 4.26 14.59 -5.39
N THR A 255 4.44 15.66 -6.17
CA THR A 255 4.94 15.59 -7.55
C THR A 255 6.38 15.10 -7.65
N THR A 256 7.19 15.28 -6.62
CA THR A 256 8.58 14.81 -6.58
C THR A 256 8.63 13.30 -6.48
N ASP A 257 7.76 12.70 -5.68
CA ASP A 257 7.59 11.24 -5.64
C ASP A 257 7.12 10.68 -6.98
N CYS A 258 6.14 11.31 -7.61
CA CYS A 258 5.64 10.88 -8.92
C CYS A 258 6.73 10.93 -9.99
N ARG A 259 7.50 12.03 -10.05
CA ARG A 259 8.63 12.18 -10.97
C ARG A 259 9.72 11.15 -10.71
N PHE A 260 10.02 10.87 -9.44
CA PHE A 260 10.96 9.82 -9.07
C PHE A 260 10.53 8.46 -9.64
N LEU A 261 9.26 8.06 -9.49
CA LEU A 261 8.78 6.79 -10.06
C LEU A 261 8.92 6.74 -11.58
N ILE A 262 8.59 7.84 -12.27
CA ILE A 262 8.73 7.92 -13.74
C ILE A 262 10.19 7.75 -14.16
N VAL A 263 11.11 8.44 -13.49
CA VAL A 263 12.55 8.38 -13.79
C VAL A 263 13.12 6.99 -13.46
N ALA A 264 12.85 6.48 -12.25
CA ALA A 264 13.33 5.17 -11.81
C ALA A 264 12.81 4.05 -12.72
N SER A 265 11.58 4.19 -13.24
CA SER A 265 10.95 3.20 -14.11
C SER A 265 11.20 3.44 -15.60
N LYS A 266 12.13 4.31 -15.99
CA LYS A 266 12.39 4.63 -17.40
C LYS A 266 12.73 3.38 -18.22
N ILE A 267 13.48 2.44 -17.63
CA ILE A 267 13.82 1.17 -18.29
C ILE A 267 12.58 0.30 -18.57
N LEU A 268 11.58 0.34 -17.69
CA LEU A 268 10.31 -0.38 -17.90
C LEU A 268 9.54 0.21 -19.08
N ASN A 269 9.54 1.54 -19.22
CA ASN A 269 8.97 2.20 -20.39
C ASN A 269 9.68 1.80 -21.69
N LEU A 270 11.02 1.73 -21.69
CA LEU A 270 11.76 1.33 -22.89
C LEU A 270 11.47 -0.11 -23.30
N LEU A 271 11.41 -1.04 -22.35
CA LEU A 271 11.31 -2.48 -22.64
C LEU A 271 9.87 -2.97 -22.78
N PHE A 272 8.91 -2.33 -22.12
CA PHE A 272 7.57 -2.89 -21.93
C PHE A 272 6.43 -1.92 -22.28
N TYR A 273 6.67 -0.86 -23.07
CA TYR A 273 5.64 0.14 -23.40
C TYR A 273 4.34 -0.46 -23.99
N ASN A 274 4.43 -1.53 -24.78
CA ASN A 274 3.29 -2.23 -25.36
C ASN A 274 2.72 -3.36 -24.48
N VAL A 275 3.31 -3.62 -23.31
CA VAL A 275 2.85 -4.69 -22.41
C VAL A 275 1.72 -4.16 -21.54
N LYS A 276 0.50 -4.66 -21.77
CA LYS A 276 -0.75 -4.13 -21.20
C LYS A 276 -0.69 -3.74 -19.71
N PRO A 277 -0.18 -4.58 -18.77
CA PRO A 277 -0.07 -4.18 -17.37
C PRO A 277 0.85 -2.97 -17.17
N TRP A 278 1.98 -2.90 -17.86
CA TRP A 278 2.89 -1.75 -17.76
C TRP A 278 2.29 -0.50 -18.39
N MET A 279 1.69 -0.62 -19.58
CA MET A 279 1.00 0.50 -20.25
C MET A 279 -0.07 1.14 -19.34
N ILE A 280 -0.83 0.33 -18.62
CA ILE A 280 -1.80 0.81 -17.62
C ILE A 280 -1.11 1.64 -16.52
N ILE A 281 0.01 1.14 -16.01
CA ILE A 281 0.77 1.78 -14.93
C ILE A 281 1.43 3.08 -15.39
N SER A 282 2.13 3.05 -16.52
CA SER A 282 2.84 4.20 -17.08
C SER A 282 1.87 5.33 -17.44
N ASN A 283 0.77 5.03 -18.12
CA ASN A 283 -0.27 6.01 -18.43
C ASN A 283 -0.84 6.64 -17.15
N ARG A 284 -1.04 5.84 -16.10
CA ARG A 284 -1.56 6.35 -14.83
C ARG A 284 -0.57 7.28 -14.13
N LEU A 285 0.72 6.93 -14.10
CA LEU A 285 1.76 7.79 -13.54
C LEU A 285 1.89 9.10 -14.32
N SER A 286 1.86 9.05 -15.66
CA SER A 286 1.88 10.25 -16.51
C SER A 286 0.68 11.16 -16.23
N LEU A 287 -0.54 10.60 -16.18
CA LEU A 287 -1.73 11.38 -15.86
C LEU A 287 -1.71 11.97 -14.44
N ILE A 288 -1.12 11.28 -13.45
CA ILE A 288 -0.90 11.85 -12.11
C ILE A 288 0.06 13.04 -12.20
N ALA A 289 1.13 12.95 -12.99
CA ALA A 289 2.05 14.07 -13.19
C ALA A 289 1.38 15.27 -13.90
N ASP A 290 0.58 15.01 -14.94
CA ASP A 290 -0.03 16.04 -15.81
C ASP A 290 -1.24 16.73 -15.18
N SER A 291 -2.10 15.98 -14.48
CA SER A 291 -3.24 16.55 -13.76
C SER A 291 -2.80 17.58 -12.71
N ASN A 292 -1.57 17.44 -12.21
CA ASN A 292 -1.01 18.32 -11.18
C ASN A 292 -0.15 19.47 -11.75
N SER A 293 0.42 19.35 -12.95
CA SER A 293 1.03 20.48 -13.65
C SER A 293 -0.04 21.51 -14.08
N ASN A 294 -1.20 21.04 -14.57
CA ASN A 294 -2.34 21.89 -14.91
C ASN A 294 -3.03 22.53 -13.69
N TYR A 295 -3.04 21.85 -12.53
CA TYR A 295 -3.56 22.42 -11.28
C TYR A 295 -2.65 23.54 -10.74
N ILE A 296 -1.33 23.38 -10.81
CA ILE A 296 -0.36 24.43 -10.45
C ILE A 296 -0.46 25.63 -11.39
N ASN A 297 -0.65 25.41 -12.69
CA ASN A 297 -0.87 26.51 -13.65
C ASN A 297 -2.20 27.25 -13.43
N LYS A 298 -3.26 26.57 -12.97
CA LYS A 298 -4.51 27.22 -12.56
C LYS A 298 -4.37 28.03 -11.26
N LEU A 299 -3.53 27.59 -10.32
CA LEU A 299 -3.23 28.33 -9.08
C LEU A 299 -2.25 29.49 -9.28
N LYS A 300 -1.41 29.44 -10.32
CA LYS A 300 -0.46 30.51 -10.69
C LYS A 300 -1.05 31.57 -11.60
N LYS A 301 -2.30 31.46 -12.07
CA LYS A 301 -2.98 32.61 -12.68
C LYS A 301 -3.22 33.63 -11.57
N PRO A 302 -2.69 34.87 -11.67
CA PRO A 302 -3.07 35.93 -10.74
C PRO A 302 -4.60 36.03 -10.79
N LYS A 303 -5.26 36.12 -9.63
CA LYS A 303 -6.62 36.67 -9.61
C LYS A 303 -6.50 38.01 -10.32
N SER A 304 -7.13 38.17 -11.48
CA SER A 304 -7.20 39.49 -12.11
C SER A 304 -8.02 40.35 -11.17
N THR A 305 -7.35 41.15 -10.35
CA THR A 305 -7.96 42.25 -9.65
C THR A 305 -8.53 43.16 -10.73
N ARG A 306 -9.85 43.11 -10.95
CA ARG A 306 -10.53 44.14 -11.72
C ARG A 306 -10.32 45.44 -10.96
N MET A 307 -9.36 46.25 -11.40
CA MET A 307 -9.37 47.67 -11.08
C MET A 307 -10.55 48.27 -11.83
N SER A 308 -11.65 48.48 -11.13
CA SER A 308 -12.67 49.43 -11.54
C SER A 308 -12.06 50.82 -11.44
N ILE A 309 -11.67 51.37 -12.58
CA ILE A 309 -11.39 52.81 -12.73
C ILE A 309 -12.74 53.49 -12.52
N VAL A 310 -12.91 54.16 -11.38
CA VAL A 310 -13.99 55.12 -11.18
C VAL A 310 -13.44 56.44 -11.70
N THR A 311 -13.97 56.88 -12.83
CA THR A 311 -13.76 58.24 -13.35
C THR A 311 -14.72 59.16 -12.60
N VAL A 312 -14.18 60.19 -11.93
CA VAL A 312 -14.90 61.40 -11.54
C VAL A 312 -14.19 62.55 -12.24
#